data_AF-A0A925UHF2-F1
#
_entry.id   AF-A0A925UHF2-F1
#
_cell.length_a   1.000
_cell.length_b   1.000
_cell.length_c   1.000
_cell.angle_alpha   90.00
_cell.angle_beta   90.00
_cell.angle_gamma   90.00
#
_symmetry.space_group_name_H-M   'P 1'
#
loop_
_entity.id
_entity.type
_entity.pdbx_description
1 polymer ?
#
loop_
_entity_poly.entity_id
_entity_poly.type
_entity_poly.pdbx_seq_one_letter_code
_entity_poly.pdbx_strand_id
1 'polypeptide(L)' 'MQRAQAIVIAVCADATHAFSKPVRDTIRLVAGLGVEGDTHLGTTVQHRSRV' A
#
# COMPACT_ATOMS: atom_id res chain seq x y z
N MET A 1 26.27 -10.28 -6.68
CA MET A 1 24.97 -10.75 -7.20
C MET A 1 24.38 -9.65 -8.06
N GLN A 2 24.23 -9.86 -9.37
CA GLN A 2 23.61 -8.90 -10.28
C GLN A 2 22.14 -8.74 -9.87
N ARG A 3 21.70 -7.54 -9.49
CA ARG A 3 20.28 -7.27 -9.26
C ARG A 3 19.60 -7.13 -10.62
N ALA A 4 18.59 -7.96 -10.89
CA ALA A 4 17.65 -7.69 -11.96
C ALA A 4 16.89 -6.38 -11.66
N GLN A 5 16.72 -5.52 -12.66
CA GLN A 5 15.89 -4.33 -12.51
C GLN A 5 14.42 -4.75 -12.52
N ALA A 6 13.68 -4.39 -11.47
CA ALA A 6 12.23 -4.53 -11.42
C ALA A 6 11.56 -3.24 -11.90
N ILE A 7 10.41 -3.36 -12.57
CA ILE A 7 9.59 -2.25 -13.04
C ILE A 7 8.27 -2.28 -12.27
N VAL A 8 7.85 -1.13 -11.76
CA VAL A 8 6.52 -0.95 -11.15
C VAL A 8 5.55 -0.55 -12.25
N ILE A 9 4.49 -1.35 -12.44
CA ILE A 9 3.49 -1.10 -13.51
C ILE A 9 2.36 -0.16 -13.07
N ALA A 10 2.06 -0.11 -11.77
CA ALA A 10 1.00 0.72 -11.19
C ALA A 10 1.20 0.84 -9.67
N VAL A 11 0.59 1.88 -9.10
CA VAL A 11 0.47 2.07 -7.65
C VAL A 11 -1.00 2.30 -7.30
N CYS A 12 -1.45 1.77 -6.16
CA CYS A 12 -2.85 1.85 -5.74
C CYS A 12 -2.95 2.19 -4.25
N ALA A 13 -3.93 3.02 -3.89
CA ALA A 13 -4.21 3.40 -2.51
C ALA A 13 -5.70 3.74 -2.33
N ASP A 14 -6.26 3.35 -1.19
CA ASP A 14 -7.65 3.63 -0.83
C ASP A 14 -7.75 4.01 0.65
N ALA A 15 -8.51 5.07 0.94
CA ALA A 15 -8.83 5.49 2.30
C ALA A 15 -9.88 4.57 2.96
N THR A 16 -10.50 3.68 2.19
CA THR A 16 -11.50 2.72 2.66
C THR A 16 -10.94 1.29 2.70
N HIS A 17 -11.40 0.50 3.67
CA HIS A 17 -11.06 -0.91 3.78
C HIS A 17 -11.93 -1.75 2.83
N ALA A 18 -11.63 -1.65 1.54
CA ALA A 18 -12.23 -2.42 0.46
C ALA A 18 -11.30 -3.53 -0.03
N PHE A 19 -11.85 -4.54 -0.70
CA PHE A 19 -11.06 -5.63 -1.30
C PHE A 19 -10.14 -5.13 -2.42
N SER A 20 -10.59 -4.13 -3.17
CA SER A 20 -9.84 -3.51 -4.27
C SER A 20 -9.43 -2.08 -3.90
N LYS A 21 -8.30 -1.64 -4.44
CA LYS A 21 -7.84 -0.25 -4.35
C LYS A 21 -7.76 0.35 -5.76
N PRO A 22 -8.21 1.59 -5.97
CA PRO A 22 -8.07 2.26 -7.25
C PRO A 22 -6.59 2.58 -7.54
N VAL A 23 -6.22 2.56 -8.82
CA VAL A 23 -4.92 3.02 -9.32
C VAL A 23 -4.77 4.52 -9.07
N ARG A 24 -3.55 4.95 -8.73
CA ARG A 24 -3.17 6.35 -8.51
C ARG A 24 -2.01 6.71 -9.43
N ASP A 25 -1.93 7.97 -9.84
CA ASP A 25 -0.80 8.48 -10.63
C ASP A 25 0.49 8.50 -9.80
N THR A 26 0.37 8.81 -8.52
CA THR A 26 1.48 8.81 -7.56
C THR A 26 1.02 8.35 -6.19
N ILE A 27 1.95 7.79 -5.40
CA ILE A 27 1.77 7.54 -3.97
C ILE A 27 2.95 8.11 -3.19
N ARG A 28 2.71 8.50 -1.93
CA ARG A 28 3.77 8.93 -1.01
C ARG A 28 4.01 7.87 0.04
N LEU A 29 5.25 7.40 0.14
CA LEU A 29 5.67 6.51 1.22
C LEU A 29 6.03 7.33 2.45
N VAL A 30 5.47 6.93 3.58
CA VAL A 30 5.80 7.46 4.90
C VAL A 30 6.60 6.39 5.64
N ALA A 31 7.87 6.71 5.91
CA ALA A 31 8.81 5.78 6.51
C ALA A 31 8.25 5.17 7.81
N GLY A 32 8.27 3.83 7.90
CA GLY A 32 7.76 3.10 9.06
C GLY A 32 6.23 3.03 9.18
N LEU A 33 5.46 3.71 8.33
CA LEU A 33 3.99 3.74 8.42
C LEU A 33 3.26 3.19 7.19
N GLY A 34 3.84 3.31 5.99
CA GLY A 34 3.23 2.82 4.75
C GLY A 34 2.89 3.92 3.76
N VAL A 35 1.74 3.83 3.09
CA VAL A 35 1.33 4.77 2.02
C VAL A 35 0.40 5.82 2.59
N GLU A 36 0.71 7.11 2.37
CA GLU A 36 -0.19 8.20 2.75
C GLU A 36 -1.58 8.02 2.11
N GLY A 37 -2.63 8.21 2.92
CA GLY A 37 -4.03 8.12 2.45
C GLY A 37 -4.54 6.70 2.24
N ASP A 38 -3.72 5.68 2.48
CA ASP A 38 -4.18 4.30 2.52
C ASP A 38 -4.76 3.95 3.89
N THR A 39 -5.88 3.23 3.91
CA THR A 39 -6.57 2.83 5.15
C THR A 39 -5.71 1.95 6.05
N HIS A 40 -4.63 1.36 5.52
CA HIS A 40 -3.69 0.54 6.27
C HIS A 40 -2.45 1.33 6.74
N LEU A 41 -2.43 2.65 6.58
CA LEU A 41 -1.37 3.51 7.11
C LEU A 41 -1.29 3.36 8.64
N GLY A 42 -0.11 3.02 9.15
CA GLY A 42 0.15 2.89 10.58
C GLY A 42 0.92 1.63 10.92
N THR A 43 1.21 1.45 12.20
CA THR A 43 2.04 0.33 12.69
C THR A 43 1.22 -0.81 13.30
N THR A 44 -0.06 -0.59 13.57
CA THR A 44 -0.88 -1.48 14.42
C THR A 44 -2.06 -2.12 13.70
N VAL A 45 -2.15 -2.04 12.37
CA VAL A 45 -3.27 -2.61 11.61
C VAL A 45 -3.16 -4.14 11.59
N GLN A 46 -4.19 -4.82 12.07
CA GLN A 46 -4.30 -6.29 12.04
C GLN A 46 -5.46 -6.70 11.14
N HIS A 47 -5.15 -7.33 10.00
CA HIS A 47 -6.17 -7.94 9.13
C HIS A 47 -6.75 -9.20 9.79
N ARG A 48 -7.93 -9.06 10.40
CA ARG A 48 -8.68 -10.19 10.97
C ARG A 48 -9.51 -10.85 9.87
N SER A 49 -8.92 -11.83 9.19
CA SER A 49 -9.61 -12.60 8.15
C SER A 49 -10.55 -13.69 8.71
N ARG A 50 -10.40 -14.04 9.99
CA ARG A 50 -11.30 -14.91 10.75
C ARG A 50 -11.47 -14.34 12.16
N VAL A 51 -12.65 -13.81 12.41
CA VAL A 51 -13.23 -13.63 13.75
C VAL A 51 -14.56 -14.32 13.78
#